data_AF-A0A9J6G2H4-F1
#
_entry.id   AF-A0A9J6G2H4-F1
#
_cell.length_a   1.000
_cell.length_b   1.000
_cell.length_c   1.000
_cell.angle_alpha   90.00
_cell.angle_beta   90.00
_cell.angle_gamma   90.00
#
_symmetry.space_group_name_H-M   'P 1'
#
loop_
_entity.id
_entity.type
_entity.pdbx_description
1 polymer ?
#
loop_
_entity_poly.entity_id
_entity_poly.type
_entity_poly.pdbx_seq_one_letter_code
_entity_poly.pdbx_strand_id
1 'polypeptide(L)'
;MLATQPRVDSRKRSVGREDSNAVRRQADARPLFLAALSGCYGHAASVLYPRESESREVKSLDGVWNFRLSSHWDPDEGFNNKWFQQPLSQTGPVIPMPVPSSFNDVTQNKTVRDFVGWAWYDVEFFAPAHWDRPNQGRVFLRFGSAHYEARVYLNGLPVAAHVGGHLPFAAEVTGALHYGRKNLLTVAVNNTLSEETIPPGAVFQPDDPNRYPAGYYRLDVPFDFFNYAGIHRSVVLFTTPAVYIDDVLLETRNATEEMAVVDFKLQVANAGWAAMTKCKVTLLDDQGREFASSTRACNGSLVVHRPKLWWPVGMHSEPGYLYTAKLEVTGLGASDVFYQKVGLRTVRVAGKQLLINDKPFYLLGFGKHEDSDIRGKGLDLALVVKDFNLIHWLGANSFRTSHYPYAEEIMDQADAQGIAVIDESPAVDLRSFDDAMLEQHKERMQELVLRDRNRPSVILWSLANEPESNKPGGRIVLREARRLRPQAGPHAARHCGAQPEVRPGQGGKGT
;
A
#
# COMPACT_ATOMS: atom_id res chain seq x y z
N MET A 1 57.87 -47.46 23.10
CA MET A 1 57.90 -47.45 24.58
C MET A 1 57.06 -46.27 25.02
N LEU A 2 55.73 -46.36 25.11
CA LEU A 2 54.91 -46.91 26.22
C LEU A 2 55.24 -46.32 27.59
N ALA A 3 54.39 -45.38 28.05
CA ALA A 3 54.02 -45.13 29.45
C ALA A 3 52.87 -44.08 29.46
N THR A 4 51.60 -44.51 29.42
CA THR A 4 50.66 -44.70 30.56
C THR A 4 50.04 -43.42 31.12
N GLN A 5 48.72 -43.28 30.87
CA GLN A 5 47.78 -42.42 31.59
C GLN A 5 47.60 -42.87 33.06
N PRO A 6 47.04 -41.99 33.90
CA PRO A 6 46.07 -42.41 34.91
C PRO A 6 44.67 -41.81 34.67
N ARG A 7 43.65 -42.67 34.78
CA ARG A 7 42.23 -42.32 34.91
C ARG A 7 41.93 -41.88 36.35
N VAL A 8 41.07 -40.88 36.52
CA VAL A 8 40.22 -40.72 37.71
C VAL A 8 38.81 -40.35 37.26
N ASP A 9 37.84 -40.95 37.95
CA ASP A 9 36.46 -41.16 37.54
C ASP A 9 35.48 -40.20 38.24
N SER A 10 34.36 -39.93 37.55
CA SER A 10 33.04 -39.51 38.04
C SER A 10 32.86 -38.18 38.82
N ARG A 11 32.05 -37.28 38.25
CA ARG A 11 30.71 -36.91 38.78
C ARG A 11 30.00 -35.93 37.84
N LYS A 12 28.85 -36.39 37.32
CA LYS A 12 27.84 -35.60 36.62
C LYS A 12 27.34 -34.48 37.53
N ARG A 13 27.35 -33.25 37.03
CA ARG A 13 26.39 -32.20 37.42
C ARG A 13 25.77 -31.66 36.14
N SER A 14 24.55 -32.12 35.86
CA SER A 14 23.61 -31.51 34.95
C SER A 14 23.19 -30.17 35.54
N VAL A 15 23.57 -29.07 34.89
CA VAL A 15 22.96 -27.75 35.11
C VAL A 15 22.19 -27.43 33.83
N GLY A 16 20.93 -27.06 34.02
CA GLY A 16 19.88 -26.97 33.02
C GLY A 16 20.26 -26.08 31.85
N ARG A 17 19.95 -26.59 30.66
CA ARG A 17 19.98 -25.89 29.40
C ARG A 17 18.54 -25.45 29.15
N GLU A 18 18.17 -24.31 29.73
CA GLU A 18 16.90 -23.64 29.44
C GLU A 18 17.20 -22.28 28.79
N ASP A 19 16.41 -21.99 27.77
CA ASP A 19 16.22 -20.70 27.08
C ASP A 19 17.33 -20.16 26.17
N SER A 20 17.52 -20.84 25.03
CA SER A 20 18.09 -20.26 23.80
C SER A 20 17.21 -20.50 22.56
N ASN A 21 15.93 -20.88 22.75
CA ASN A 21 15.03 -21.35 21.70
C ASN A 21 13.85 -20.40 21.37
N ALA A 22 13.77 -19.22 21.98
CA ALA A 22 12.66 -18.29 21.78
C ALA A 22 12.69 -17.57 20.42
N VAL A 23 13.88 -17.25 19.89
CA VAL A 23 14.01 -16.44 18.66
C VAL A 23 14.05 -17.29 17.37
N ARG A 24 14.55 -18.53 17.43
CA ARG A 24 14.42 -19.47 16.28
C ARG A 24 12.97 -19.83 15.94
N ARG A 25 12.03 -19.60 16.87
CA ARG A 25 10.58 -19.75 16.62
C ARG A 25 9.99 -18.62 15.78
N GLN A 26 10.68 -17.50 15.57
CA GLN A 26 10.18 -16.40 14.71
C GLN A 26 10.12 -16.78 13.22
N ALA A 27 10.85 -17.81 12.76
CA ALA A 27 10.76 -18.28 11.39
C ALA A 27 9.74 -19.43 11.18
N ASP A 28 9.39 -20.18 12.23
CA ASP A 28 8.66 -21.46 12.07
C ASP A 28 7.52 -21.75 13.07
N ALA A 29 7.17 -20.82 13.97
CA ALA A 29 6.06 -21.05 14.91
C ALA A 29 4.85 -20.17 14.60
N ARG A 30 3.85 -20.74 13.90
CA ARG A 30 2.47 -20.20 13.90
C ARG A 30 1.83 -20.50 15.27
N PRO A 31 1.61 -19.51 16.17
CA PRO A 31 0.84 -19.73 17.38
C PRO A 31 -0.64 -19.90 17.01
N LEU A 32 -1.39 -20.70 17.79
CA LEU A 32 -2.82 -20.96 17.60
C LEU A 32 -3.73 -19.71 17.57
N PHE A 33 -3.21 -18.51 17.85
CA PHE A 33 -3.90 -17.23 17.66
C PHE A 33 -3.97 -16.77 16.19
N LEU A 34 -3.15 -17.33 15.29
CA LEU A 34 -3.20 -17.04 13.86
C LEU A 34 -4.46 -17.57 13.17
N ALA A 35 -5.27 -18.43 13.79
CA ALA A 35 -6.47 -18.97 13.14
C ALA A 35 -7.54 -17.89 12.89
N ALA A 36 -7.59 -16.83 13.70
CA ALA A 36 -8.52 -15.71 13.51
C ALA A 36 -8.00 -14.66 12.50
N LEU A 37 -6.68 -14.57 12.29
CA LEU A 37 -6.05 -13.60 11.36
C LEU A 37 -5.56 -14.24 10.05
N SER A 38 -5.47 -15.57 9.94
CA SER A 38 -5.16 -16.26 8.67
C SER A 38 -6.23 -16.01 7.60
N GLY A 39 -7.44 -15.57 7.99
CA GLY A 39 -8.47 -15.10 7.07
C GLY A 39 -8.34 -13.62 6.68
N CYS A 40 -7.41 -12.86 7.25
CA CYS A 40 -7.22 -11.42 6.99
C CYS A 40 -6.12 -11.14 5.95
N TYR A 41 -5.29 -12.14 5.62
CA TYR A 41 -4.33 -12.12 4.50
C TYR A 41 -4.99 -12.66 3.23
N GLY A 42 -5.76 -11.82 2.54
CA GLY A 42 -6.29 -12.08 1.19
C GLY A 42 -5.43 -11.43 0.09
N HIS A 43 -5.74 -11.72 -1.17
CA HIS A 43 -5.06 -11.17 -2.35
C HIS A 43 -5.30 -9.66 -2.57
N ALA A 44 -4.44 -9.05 -3.38
CA ALA A 44 -4.49 -7.66 -3.86
C ALA A 44 -5.92 -7.20 -4.22
N ALA A 45 -6.41 -6.17 -3.54
CA ALA A 45 -7.68 -5.50 -3.83
C ALA A 45 -7.38 -4.07 -4.31
N SER A 46 -8.04 -3.63 -5.38
CA SER A 46 -7.93 -2.25 -5.87
C SER A 46 -8.50 -1.30 -4.82
N VAL A 47 -7.74 -0.29 -4.39
CA VAL A 47 -8.24 0.79 -3.52
C VAL A 47 -8.12 2.09 -4.30
N LEU A 48 -9.22 2.52 -4.93
CA LEU A 48 -9.26 3.83 -5.59
C LEU A 48 -8.86 4.94 -4.61
N TYR A 49 -8.08 5.91 -5.10
CA TYR A 49 -7.70 7.06 -4.29
C TYR A 49 -8.97 7.80 -3.80
N PRO A 50 -9.15 8.04 -2.50
CA PRO A 50 -10.31 8.73 -1.98
C PRO A 50 -10.42 10.14 -2.54
N ARG A 51 -11.59 10.48 -3.08
CA ARG A 51 -11.89 11.81 -3.61
C ARG A 51 -13.25 12.25 -3.11
N GLU A 52 -13.34 13.49 -2.66
CA GLU A 52 -14.60 14.11 -2.31
C GLU A 52 -15.47 14.28 -3.57
N SER A 53 -16.78 14.11 -3.41
CA SER A 53 -17.76 14.30 -4.46
C SER A 53 -19.12 14.63 -3.86
N GLU A 54 -20.13 14.77 -4.70
CA GLU A 54 -21.52 14.93 -4.28
C GLU A 54 -22.02 13.77 -3.38
N SER A 55 -21.33 12.62 -3.39
CA SER A 55 -21.73 11.41 -2.66
C SER A 55 -20.65 10.83 -1.74
N ARG A 56 -19.48 11.46 -1.65
CA ARG A 56 -18.33 10.96 -0.88
C ARG A 56 -17.69 12.07 -0.07
N GLU A 57 -17.45 11.81 1.20
CA GLU A 57 -16.71 12.70 2.11
C GLU A 57 -15.36 12.05 2.46
N VAL A 58 -14.31 12.85 2.62
CA VAL A 58 -12.98 12.39 3.05
C VAL A 58 -12.56 13.18 4.28
N LYS A 59 -12.04 12.49 5.29
CA LYS A 59 -11.52 13.09 6.52
C LYS A 59 -10.12 12.57 6.79
N SER A 60 -9.15 13.47 6.80
CA SER A 60 -7.78 13.15 7.22
C SER A 60 -7.70 12.88 8.73
N LEU A 61 -6.87 11.91 9.09
CA LEU A 61 -6.43 11.60 10.45
C LEU A 61 -4.94 11.93 10.64
N ASP A 62 -4.34 12.67 9.69
CA ASP A 62 -2.97 13.14 9.80
C ASP A 62 -2.81 14.11 10.98
N GLY A 63 -1.60 14.20 11.52
CA GLY A 63 -1.29 15.01 12.68
C GLY A 63 -0.27 14.33 13.58
N VAL A 64 -0.33 14.62 14.88
CA VAL A 64 0.58 14.02 15.87
C VAL A 64 -0.16 12.92 16.63
N TRP A 65 0.38 11.71 16.53
CA TRP A 65 -0.15 10.52 17.19
C TRP A 65 0.70 10.19 18.42
N ASN A 66 0.17 9.44 19.38
CA ASN A 66 1.05 8.87 20.41
C ASN A 66 1.81 7.70 19.81
N PHE A 67 3.03 7.50 20.28
CA PHE A 67 3.94 6.50 19.76
C PHE A 67 4.74 5.84 20.87
N ARG A 68 5.00 4.54 20.71
CA ARG A 68 6.08 3.84 21.44
C ARG A 68 6.54 2.60 20.70
N LEU A 69 7.70 2.11 21.10
CA LEU A 69 8.28 0.87 20.58
C LEU A 69 7.99 -0.28 21.53
N SER A 70 7.81 -1.48 20.97
CA SER A 70 7.88 -2.71 21.77
C SER A 70 9.30 -2.93 22.27
N SER A 71 9.40 -3.56 23.44
CA SER A 71 10.64 -3.96 24.07
C SER A 71 11.44 -4.88 23.17
N HIS A 72 12.74 -4.64 23.13
CA HIS A 72 13.71 -5.53 22.50
C HIS A 72 13.67 -6.95 23.09
N TRP A 73 13.33 -7.10 24.37
CA TRP A 73 13.32 -8.38 25.09
C TRP A 73 11.98 -9.11 25.00
N ASP A 74 10.90 -8.39 24.74
CA ASP A 74 9.57 -8.94 24.49
C ASP A 74 8.93 -8.21 23.30
N PRO A 75 9.30 -8.59 22.06
CA PRO A 75 8.79 -7.92 20.86
C PRO A 75 7.26 -7.98 20.74
N ASP A 76 6.63 -8.99 21.34
CA ASP A 76 5.18 -9.22 21.29
C ASP A 76 4.44 -8.64 22.51
N GLU A 77 5.13 -7.91 23.39
CA GLU A 77 4.55 -7.39 24.65
C GLU A 77 3.26 -6.60 24.41
N GLY A 78 3.18 -5.87 23.29
CA GLY A 78 2.00 -5.06 22.99
C GLY A 78 0.78 -5.87 22.61
N PHE A 79 0.99 -7.04 21.99
CA PHE A 79 -0.10 -7.98 21.72
C PHE A 79 -0.48 -8.75 22.98
N ASN A 80 0.52 -9.23 23.74
CA ASN A 80 0.32 -9.98 24.98
C ASN A 80 -0.46 -9.17 26.03
N ASN A 81 -0.11 -7.89 26.16
CA ASN A 81 -0.74 -6.94 27.09
C ASN A 81 -1.92 -6.18 26.46
N LYS A 82 -2.31 -6.52 25.23
CA LYS A 82 -3.48 -5.94 24.52
C LYS A 82 -3.49 -4.42 24.50
N TRP A 83 -2.36 -3.80 24.15
CA TRP A 83 -2.20 -2.35 24.10
C TRP A 83 -3.24 -1.62 23.25
N PHE A 84 -3.85 -2.30 22.29
CA PHE A 84 -4.92 -1.79 21.43
C PHE A 84 -6.30 -1.64 22.10
N GLN A 85 -6.51 -2.12 23.34
CA GLN A 85 -7.81 -2.06 24.01
C GLN A 85 -8.12 -0.71 24.68
N GLN A 86 -7.11 0.12 24.90
CA GLN A 86 -7.22 1.42 25.56
C GLN A 86 -6.09 2.34 25.07
N PRO A 87 -6.15 3.66 25.31
CA PRO A 87 -5.10 4.56 24.85
C PRO A 87 -3.70 4.12 25.31
N LEU A 88 -2.71 4.22 24.43
CA LEU A 88 -1.33 3.78 24.65
C LEU A 88 -0.72 4.45 25.88
N SER A 89 -1.06 5.71 26.15
CA SER A 89 -0.61 6.45 27.33
C SER A 89 -1.07 5.82 28.66
N GLN A 90 -2.15 5.03 28.66
CA GLN A 90 -2.64 4.30 29.83
C GLN A 90 -1.98 2.93 30.03
N THR A 91 -1.24 2.45 29.04
CA THR A 91 -0.54 1.16 29.08
C THR A 91 0.99 1.32 29.22
N GLY A 92 1.47 2.56 29.25
CA GLY A 92 2.89 2.88 29.43
C GLY A 92 3.26 4.26 28.84
N PRO A 93 4.51 4.71 29.01
CA PRO A 93 4.99 5.96 28.44
C PRO A 93 4.86 5.99 26.92
N VAL A 94 4.53 7.16 26.38
CA VAL A 94 4.44 7.42 24.94
C VAL A 94 5.16 8.73 24.62
N ILE A 95 5.53 8.90 23.35
CA ILE A 95 6.05 10.15 22.79
C ILE A 95 5.16 10.60 21.61
N PRO A 96 5.14 11.90 21.27
CA PRO A 96 4.47 12.35 20.05
C PRO A 96 5.22 11.89 18.80
N MET A 97 4.49 11.48 17.76
CA MET A 97 5.05 11.14 16.45
C MET A 97 4.16 11.68 15.33
N PRO A 98 4.69 12.44 14.35
CA PRO A 98 3.91 12.93 13.23
C PRO A 98 3.52 11.81 12.26
N VAL A 99 2.33 11.92 11.69
CA VAL A 99 1.80 11.12 10.60
C VAL A 99 1.25 12.08 9.55
N PRO A 100 1.68 12.01 8.27
CA PRO A 100 2.67 11.09 7.71
C PRO A 100 4.12 11.43 8.09
N SER A 101 4.91 10.42 8.48
CA SER A 101 6.36 10.52 8.67
C SER A 101 6.99 9.15 8.87
N SER A 102 8.26 9.01 8.52
CA SER A 102 9.11 7.99 9.12
C SER A 102 9.44 8.38 10.56
N PHE A 103 9.49 7.42 11.49
CA PHE A 103 9.80 7.74 12.90
C PHE A 103 11.28 7.92 13.18
N ASN A 104 12.14 7.41 12.29
CA ASN A 104 13.54 7.14 12.59
C ASN A 104 14.35 8.40 12.94
N ASP A 105 14.14 9.51 12.22
CA ASP A 105 14.92 10.74 12.38
C ASP A 105 14.13 11.89 13.03
N VAL A 106 12.94 11.60 13.58
CA VAL A 106 12.12 12.59 14.31
C VAL A 106 12.68 12.88 15.70
N THR A 107 13.42 11.93 16.29
CA THR A 107 13.89 12.02 17.68
C THR A 107 15.42 11.99 17.76
N GLN A 108 15.97 12.38 18.91
CA GLN A 108 17.41 12.36 19.15
C GLN A 108 17.88 10.98 19.65
N ASN A 109 16.98 9.99 19.70
CA ASN A 109 17.23 8.69 20.29
C ASN A 109 17.69 7.69 19.22
N LYS A 110 18.96 7.30 19.27
CA LYS A 110 19.54 6.28 18.38
C LYS A 110 18.78 4.95 18.39
N THR A 111 18.25 4.55 19.55
CA THR A 111 17.44 3.33 19.67
C THR A 111 16.16 3.43 18.84
N VAL A 112 15.53 4.61 18.77
CA VAL A 112 14.36 4.82 17.90
C VAL A 112 14.77 4.76 16.44
N ARG A 113 15.87 5.44 16.08
CA ARG A 113 16.37 5.48 14.71
C ARG A 113 16.66 4.09 14.13
N ASP A 114 17.38 3.27 14.90
CA ASP A 114 17.89 1.97 14.47
C ASP A 114 16.98 0.80 14.90
N PHE A 115 15.76 1.09 15.40
CA PHE A 115 14.84 0.08 15.90
C PHE A 115 14.40 -0.91 14.83
N VAL A 116 14.32 -2.19 15.20
CA VAL A 116 13.69 -3.24 14.39
C VAL A 116 12.71 -4.02 15.27
N GLY A 117 11.45 -4.11 14.83
CA GLY A 117 10.36 -4.76 15.57
C GLY A 117 9.05 -3.99 15.44
N TRP A 118 8.15 -4.17 16.42
CA TRP A 118 6.84 -3.50 16.45
C TRP A 118 6.91 -2.09 17.03
N ALA A 119 6.51 -1.11 16.22
CA ALA A 119 6.25 0.26 16.62
C ALA A 119 4.73 0.50 16.70
N TRP A 120 4.26 1.09 17.79
CA TRP A 120 2.85 1.28 18.08
C TRP A 120 2.48 2.74 18.01
N TYR A 121 1.39 3.03 17.31
CA TYR A 121 0.79 4.34 17.18
C TYR A 121 -0.64 4.31 17.71
N ASP A 122 -1.12 5.40 18.32
CA ASP A 122 -2.55 5.60 18.48
C ASP A 122 -2.98 7.07 18.32
N VAL A 123 -4.25 7.24 17.96
CA VAL A 123 -4.91 8.54 17.89
C VAL A 123 -6.37 8.39 18.25
N GLU A 124 -6.90 9.39 18.96
CA GLU A 124 -8.32 9.52 19.21
C GLU A 124 -8.96 10.47 18.18
N PHE A 125 -10.10 10.09 17.62
CA PHE A 125 -10.79 10.91 16.61
C PHE A 125 -12.31 10.80 16.73
N PHE A 126 -13.02 11.71 16.08
CA PHE A 126 -14.48 11.65 15.95
C PHE A 126 -14.89 11.26 14.53
N ALA A 127 -15.75 10.26 14.38
CA ALA A 127 -16.53 10.07 13.16
C ALA A 127 -17.77 10.98 13.22
N PRO A 128 -18.05 11.80 12.19
CA PRO A 128 -19.23 12.67 12.18
C PRO A 128 -20.53 11.89 12.41
N ALA A 129 -21.41 12.42 13.26
CA ALA A 129 -22.68 11.74 13.59
C ALA A 129 -23.57 11.52 12.36
N HIS A 130 -23.49 12.40 11.36
CA HIS A 130 -24.31 12.29 10.15
C HIS A 130 -23.89 11.16 9.21
N TRP A 131 -22.74 10.50 9.46
CA TRP A 131 -22.35 9.29 8.75
C TRP A 131 -23.10 8.04 9.24
N ASP A 132 -23.69 8.08 10.45
CA ASP A 132 -24.52 7.01 10.99
C ASP A 132 -25.96 7.09 10.48
N ARG A 133 -26.16 6.63 9.24
CA ARG A 133 -27.50 6.63 8.64
C ARG A 133 -27.84 5.25 8.10
N PRO A 134 -28.94 4.63 8.57
CA PRO A 134 -29.47 3.42 7.97
C PRO A 134 -29.64 3.66 6.46
N ASN A 135 -29.01 2.83 5.64
CA ASN A 135 -29.10 2.80 4.18
C ASN A 135 -28.39 3.92 3.39
N GLN A 136 -27.58 4.80 4.00
CA GLN A 136 -26.97 5.93 3.26
C GLN A 136 -25.47 5.89 3.02
N GLY A 137 -24.70 4.99 3.65
CA GLY A 137 -23.31 4.86 3.26
C GLY A 137 -22.51 3.82 4.02
N ARG A 138 -21.28 3.67 3.57
CA ARG A 138 -20.22 2.86 4.16
C ARG A 138 -19.07 3.78 4.51
N VAL A 139 -18.32 3.42 5.55
CA VAL A 139 -17.14 4.17 5.96
C VAL A 139 -15.94 3.25 5.87
N PHE A 140 -14.89 3.74 5.23
CA PHE A 140 -13.64 3.03 5.06
C PHE A 140 -12.51 3.78 5.77
N LEU A 141 -11.61 3.04 6.39
CA LEU A 141 -10.33 3.53 6.88
C LEU A 141 -9.26 3.12 5.88
N ARG A 142 -8.47 4.08 5.39
CA ARG A 142 -7.40 3.87 4.41
C ARG A 142 -6.09 4.42 4.91
N PHE A 143 -5.04 3.62 4.73
CA PHE A 143 -3.65 4.03 4.89
C PHE A 143 -3.03 4.19 3.51
N GLY A 144 -2.39 5.33 3.24
CA GLY A 144 -1.63 5.51 1.99
C GLY A 144 -0.42 4.60 1.91
N SER A 145 0.22 4.32 3.05
CA SER A 145 1.27 3.32 3.23
C SER A 145 1.70 3.21 4.70
N ALA A 146 2.05 2.01 5.15
CA ALA A 146 2.73 1.78 6.43
C ALA A 146 3.79 0.68 6.23
N HIS A 147 5.02 0.90 6.70
CA HIS A 147 6.15 0.02 6.41
C HIS A 147 6.57 -0.87 7.59
N TYR A 148 6.61 -2.20 7.50
CA TYR A 148 6.35 -3.12 6.37
C TYR A 148 5.10 -3.99 6.59
N GLU A 149 4.93 -4.56 7.79
CA GLU A 149 3.68 -5.21 8.23
C GLU A 149 2.89 -4.25 9.12
N ALA A 150 1.61 -4.07 8.85
CA ALA A 150 0.72 -3.24 9.66
C ALA A 150 -0.45 -4.07 10.22
N ARG A 151 -0.80 -3.84 11.49
CA ARG A 151 -2.00 -4.37 12.15
C ARG A 151 -2.80 -3.24 12.76
N VAL A 152 -4.06 -3.14 12.37
CA VAL A 152 -4.93 -2.00 12.67
C VAL A 152 -6.07 -2.43 13.55
N TYR A 153 -6.27 -1.68 14.63
CA TYR A 153 -7.33 -1.88 15.60
C TYR A 153 -8.15 -0.60 15.74
N LEU A 154 -9.47 -0.73 15.70
CA LEU A 154 -10.41 0.37 15.94
C LEU A 154 -11.27 0.02 17.14
N ASN A 155 -11.23 0.86 18.17
CA ASN A 155 -11.95 0.63 19.43
C ASN A 155 -11.65 -0.75 20.04
N GLY A 156 -10.40 -1.20 19.93
CA GLY A 156 -9.94 -2.52 20.39
C GLY A 156 -10.28 -3.71 19.47
N LEU A 157 -11.02 -3.50 18.38
CA LEU A 157 -11.38 -4.53 17.42
C LEU A 157 -10.36 -4.56 16.26
N PRO A 158 -9.83 -5.72 15.85
CA PRO A 158 -8.98 -5.81 14.67
C PRO A 158 -9.80 -5.52 13.40
N VAL A 159 -9.36 -4.54 12.61
CA VAL A 159 -10.08 -4.10 11.39
C VAL A 159 -9.29 -4.30 10.10
N ALA A 160 -7.95 -4.29 10.15
CA ALA A 160 -7.13 -4.50 8.96
C ALA A 160 -5.75 -5.10 9.31
N ALA A 161 -5.15 -5.79 8.34
CA ALA A 161 -3.75 -6.16 8.33
C ALA A 161 -3.20 -6.04 6.90
N HIS A 162 -1.94 -5.63 6.76
CA HIS A 162 -1.29 -5.46 5.46
C HIS A 162 0.21 -5.78 5.54
N VAL A 163 0.75 -6.33 4.46
CA VAL A 163 2.18 -6.61 4.28
C VAL A 163 2.63 -5.90 3.00
N GLY A 164 3.65 -5.06 3.09
CA GLY A 164 4.09 -4.18 2.01
C GLY A 164 4.15 -2.72 2.47
N GLY A 165 5.26 -2.04 2.18
CA GLY A 165 5.57 -0.74 2.77
C GLY A 165 5.16 0.51 1.98
N HIS A 166 4.72 0.35 0.74
CA HIS A 166 4.63 1.46 -0.23
C HIS A 166 3.29 1.53 -0.99
N LEU A 167 2.38 0.60 -0.72
CA LEU A 167 1.09 0.52 -1.41
C LEU A 167 -0.04 0.69 -0.39
N PRO A 168 -1.18 1.27 -0.80
CA PRO A 168 -2.27 1.57 0.10
C PRO A 168 -3.06 0.32 0.45
N PHE A 169 -3.71 0.36 1.61
CA PHE A 169 -4.70 -0.63 2.00
C PHE A 169 -5.86 0.04 2.73
N ALA A 170 -7.04 -0.56 2.64
CA ALA A 170 -8.26 -0.05 3.26
C ALA A 170 -9.11 -1.17 3.86
N ALA A 171 -9.92 -0.82 4.85
CA ALA A 171 -10.93 -1.70 5.43
C ALA A 171 -12.24 -0.94 5.65
N GLU A 172 -13.37 -1.63 5.44
CA GLU A 172 -14.67 -1.10 5.81
C GLU A 172 -14.81 -1.14 7.34
N VAL A 173 -15.06 0.01 7.95
CA VAL A 173 -15.17 0.21 9.40
C VAL A 173 -16.56 0.71 9.82
N THR A 174 -17.54 0.66 8.92
CA THR A 174 -18.91 1.15 9.12
C THR A 174 -19.51 0.72 10.46
N GLY A 175 -19.41 -0.58 10.79
CA GLY A 175 -19.97 -1.16 12.02
C GLY A 175 -19.05 -1.09 13.25
N ALA A 176 -17.80 -0.67 13.08
CA ALA A 176 -16.81 -0.58 14.17
C ALA A 176 -16.67 0.83 14.76
N LEU A 177 -17.26 1.84 14.10
CA LEU A 177 -17.20 3.23 14.51
C LEU A 177 -18.25 3.58 15.57
N HIS A 178 -17.84 4.41 16.53
CA HIS A 178 -18.72 5.16 17.41
C HIS A 178 -19.00 6.53 16.79
N TYR A 179 -20.12 6.69 16.10
CA TYR A 179 -20.48 7.94 15.45
C TYR A 179 -20.88 9.04 16.46
N GLY A 180 -20.47 10.28 16.17
CA GLY A 180 -20.68 11.43 17.06
C GLY A 180 -19.95 11.32 18.39
N ARG A 181 -19.07 10.33 18.54
CA ARG A 181 -18.32 10.03 19.76
C ARG A 181 -16.85 9.80 19.43
N LYS A 182 -16.04 9.77 20.48
CA LYS A 182 -14.62 9.49 20.38
C LYS A 182 -14.38 8.02 20.03
N ASN A 183 -13.52 7.80 19.05
CA ASN A 183 -12.99 6.52 18.61
C ASN A 183 -11.49 6.47 18.91
N LEU A 184 -10.97 5.28 19.15
CA LEU A 184 -9.54 5.02 19.31
C LEU A 184 -9.05 4.19 18.13
N LEU A 185 -8.09 4.72 17.37
CA LEU A 185 -7.36 3.98 16.34
C LEU A 185 -5.98 3.63 16.88
N THR A 186 -5.65 2.34 16.90
CA THR A 186 -4.32 1.84 17.28
C THR A 186 -3.72 1.06 16.12
N VAL A 187 -2.45 1.32 15.80
CA VAL A 187 -1.74 0.70 14.69
C VAL A 187 -0.40 0.18 15.18
N ALA A 188 -0.14 -1.11 14.95
CA ALA A 188 1.18 -1.71 15.13
C ALA A 188 1.84 -1.85 13.76
N VAL A 189 3.08 -1.37 13.63
CA VAL A 189 3.87 -1.37 12.40
C VAL A 189 5.18 -2.11 12.65
N ASN A 190 5.47 -3.17 11.89
CA ASN A 190 6.72 -3.94 11.98
C ASN A 190 7.59 -3.71 10.74
N ASN A 191 8.85 -3.33 10.96
CA ASN A 191 9.82 -3.04 9.91
C ASN A 191 10.87 -4.13 9.69
N THR A 192 10.65 -5.32 10.28
CA THR A 192 11.50 -6.49 10.08
C THR A 192 11.34 -6.99 8.64
N LEU A 193 12.46 -7.20 7.94
CA LEU A 193 12.50 -7.78 6.61
C LEU A 193 13.07 -9.21 6.67
N SER A 194 12.68 -10.04 5.72
CA SER A 194 13.16 -11.42 5.56
C SER A 194 13.59 -11.66 4.11
N GLU A 195 14.13 -12.84 3.81
CA GLU A 195 14.49 -13.19 2.43
C GLU A 195 13.27 -13.26 1.50
N GLU A 196 12.07 -13.42 2.09
CA GLU A 196 10.79 -13.53 1.39
C GLU A 196 10.08 -12.17 1.22
N THR A 197 10.48 -11.14 1.98
CA THR A 197 9.88 -9.81 1.87
C THR A 197 10.31 -9.11 0.59
N ILE A 198 9.52 -8.12 0.18
CA ILE A 198 9.81 -7.25 -0.97
C ILE A 198 9.80 -5.80 -0.49
N PRO A 199 10.96 -5.16 -0.25
CA PRO A 199 12.32 -5.64 -0.54
C PRO A 199 12.82 -6.73 0.44
N PRO A 200 13.84 -7.53 0.04
CA PRO A 200 14.40 -8.58 0.89
C PRO A 200 15.34 -8.01 1.96
N GLY A 201 15.50 -8.75 3.05
CA GLY A 201 16.48 -8.46 4.09
C GLY A 201 16.71 -9.66 5.01
N ALA A 202 17.48 -9.50 6.06
CA ALA A 202 17.68 -10.52 7.07
C ALA A 202 17.95 -9.90 8.42
N VAL A 203 17.50 -10.55 9.49
CA VAL A 203 17.92 -10.17 10.85
C VAL A 203 19.26 -10.84 11.14
N PHE A 204 20.31 -10.04 11.31
CA PHE A 204 21.60 -10.52 11.78
C PHE A 204 21.61 -10.58 13.30
N GLN A 205 21.65 -11.79 13.85
CA GLN A 205 21.72 -12.06 15.29
C GLN A 205 22.83 -13.09 15.57
N PRO A 206 24.05 -12.65 15.90
CA PRO A 206 25.19 -13.54 16.11
C PRO A 206 25.15 -14.23 17.49
N ASP A 207 25.54 -15.50 17.52
CA ASP A 207 25.76 -16.27 18.76
C ASP A 207 27.25 -16.23 19.15
N ASP A 208 27.80 -15.02 19.30
CA ASP A 208 29.19 -14.81 19.75
C ASP A 208 29.24 -13.76 20.88
N PRO A 209 29.17 -14.19 22.16
CA PRO A 209 29.15 -13.30 23.30
C PRO A 209 30.50 -12.58 23.52
N ASN A 210 31.59 -13.02 22.87
CA ASN A 210 32.88 -12.33 22.97
C ASN A 210 32.93 -11.09 22.07
N ARG A 211 32.09 -11.03 21.04
CA ARG A 211 32.06 -9.94 20.04
C ARG A 211 30.81 -9.07 20.13
N TYR A 212 29.70 -9.63 20.62
CA TYR A 212 28.41 -8.93 20.64
C TYR A 212 27.74 -9.04 22.02
N PRO A 213 27.08 -7.98 22.50
CA PRO A 213 26.34 -8.05 23.75
C PRO A 213 25.13 -8.99 23.62
N ALA A 214 24.65 -9.51 24.76
CA ALA A 214 23.45 -10.33 24.80
C ALA A 214 22.26 -9.59 24.16
N GLY A 215 21.49 -10.30 23.32
CA GLY A 215 20.34 -9.74 22.60
C GLY A 215 20.68 -8.99 21.31
N TYR A 216 21.95 -8.71 21.01
CA TYR A 216 22.33 -7.94 19.82
C TYR A 216 21.71 -8.48 18.53
N TYR A 217 20.95 -7.63 17.84
CA TYR A 217 20.55 -7.85 16.45
C TYR A 217 20.65 -6.56 15.66
N ARG A 218 20.71 -6.69 14.33
CA ARG A 218 20.50 -5.59 13.38
C ARG A 218 19.80 -6.11 12.14
N LEU A 219 19.18 -5.22 11.38
CA LEU A 219 18.67 -5.54 10.06
C LEU A 219 19.78 -5.43 9.02
N ASP A 220 20.03 -6.51 8.30
CA ASP A 220 20.92 -6.57 7.15
C ASP A 220 20.06 -6.44 5.89
N VAL A 221 20.31 -5.37 5.14
CA VAL A 221 19.59 -5.08 3.90
C VAL A 221 20.58 -5.09 2.73
N PRO A 222 20.21 -5.63 1.56
CA PRO A 222 21.08 -5.65 0.40
C PRO A 222 21.00 -4.38 -0.46
N PHE A 223 20.06 -3.47 -0.17
CA PHE A 223 19.74 -2.29 -0.99
C PHE A 223 20.33 -0.98 -0.44
N ASP A 224 20.53 0.00 -1.33
CA ASP A 224 21.25 1.27 -1.05
C ASP A 224 20.32 2.44 -0.66
N PHE A 225 19.42 2.20 0.30
CA PHE A 225 18.64 3.27 0.95
C PHE A 225 18.28 2.89 2.37
N PHE A 226 18.07 3.88 3.24
CA PHE A 226 17.73 3.60 4.63
C PHE A 226 16.32 2.98 4.76
N ASN A 227 16.22 1.92 5.58
CA ASN A 227 14.97 1.22 5.91
C ASN A 227 14.08 2.04 6.85
N TYR A 228 13.70 3.23 6.41
CA TYR A 228 12.75 4.08 7.09
C TYR A 228 11.42 3.36 7.33
N ALA A 229 10.90 3.48 8.54
CA ALA A 229 9.69 2.80 8.99
C ALA A 229 8.71 3.77 9.63
N GLY A 230 7.43 3.37 9.68
CA GLY A 230 6.34 4.19 10.18
C GLY A 230 5.17 4.27 9.20
N ILE A 231 4.32 5.27 9.42
CA ILE A 231 3.16 5.56 8.59
C ILE A 231 3.58 6.71 7.65
N HIS A 232 4.10 6.36 6.48
CA HIS A 232 4.77 7.30 5.57
C HIS A 232 3.80 8.18 4.76
N ARG A 233 2.53 7.81 4.65
CA ARG A 233 1.52 8.52 3.86
C ARG A 233 0.21 8.61 4.61
N SER A 234 -0.63 9.53 4.17
CA SER A 234 -1.82 9.96 4.91
C SER A 234 -2.74 8.81 5.31
N VAL A 235 -3.34 8.98 6.49
CA VAL A 235 -4.40 8.11 7.00
C VAL A 235 -5.72 8.85 6.87
N VAL A 236 -6.69 8.26 6.21
CA VAL A 236 -7.99 8.92 5.96
C VAL A 236 -9.15 8.00 6.25
N LEU A 237 -10.24 8.59 6.73
CA LEU A 237 -11.57 8.00 6.63
C LEU A 237 -12.23 8.54 5.37
N PHE A 238 -12.97 7.70 4.67
CA PHE A 238 -13.83 8.17 3.58
C PHE A 238 -15.17 7.46 3.58
N THR A 239 -16.19 8.15 3.08
CA THR A 239 -17.53 7.60 2.93
C THR A 239 -17.82 7.24 1.49
N THR A 240 -18.64 6.21 1.30
CA THR A 240 -19.29 5.93 0.02
C THR A 240 -20.78 5.71 0.27
N PRO A 241 -21.65 5.80 -0.74
CA PRO A 241 -23.01 5.28 -0.64
C PRO A 241 -23.02 3.75 -0.49
N ALA A 242 -24.19 3.17 -0.20
CA ALA A 242 -24.35 1.73 0.00
C ALA A 242 -23.98 0.91 -1.25
N VAL A 243 -24.31 1.44 -2.44
CA VAL A 243 -23.88 0.99 -3.77
C VAL A 243 -22.85 2.01 -4.28
N TYR A 244 -21.65 1.56 -4.61
CA TYR A 244 -20.54 2.47 -4.91
C TYR A 244 -19.62 1.93 -6.00
N ILE A 245 -18.91 2.85 -6.66
CA ILE A 245 -17.85 2.54 -7.63
C ILE A 245 -16.63 2.08 -6.83
N ASP A 246 -16.31 0.82 -7.00
CA ASP A 246 -15.24 0.12 -6.29
C ASP A 246 -13.92 0.19 -7.03
N ASP A 247 -13.98 0.08 -8.36
CA ASP A 247 -12.82 0.07 -9.23
C ASP A 247 -13.18 0.65 -10.60
N VAL A 248 -12.20 1.27 -11.26
CA VAL A 248 -12.36 1.80 -12.63
C VAL A 248 -11.13 1.49 -13.47
N LEU A 249 -11.36 0.98 -14.69
CA LEU A 249 -10.35 0.89 -15.73
C LEU A 249 -10.72 1.85 -16.86
N LEU A 250 -9.78 2.74 -17.22
CA LEU A 250 -9.89 3.63 -18.38
C LEU A 250 -8.70 3.38 -19.31
N GLU A 251 -8.96 2.91 -20.52
CA GLU A 251 -7.93 2.63 -21.52
C GLU A 251 -8.15 3.49 -22.77
N THR A 252 -7.10 4.22 -23.17
CA THR A 252 -7.14 4.99 -24.41
C THR A 252 -6.55 4.17 -25.56
N ARG A 253 -7.29 4.06 -26.67
CA ARG A 253 -6.83 3.45 -27.93
C ARG A 253 -7.01 4.40 -29.10
N ASN A 254 -6.25 4.16 -30.17
CA ASN A 254 -6.30 4.89 -31.43
C ASN A 254 -6.29 6.42 -31.24
N ALA A 255 -5.41 6.93 -30.37
CA ALA A 255 -5.33 8.35 -30.06
C ALA A 255 -4.55 9.10 -31.15
N THR A 256 -5.26 9.92 -31.93
CA THR A 256 -4.74 10.85 -32.92
C THR A 256 -5.33 12.24 -32.69
N GLU A 257 -4.91 13.24 -33.46
CA GLU A 257 -5.47 14.59 -33.38
C GLU A 257 -6.93 14.66 -33.87
N GLU A 258 -7.38 13.68 -34.66
CA GLU A 258 -8.74 13.60 -35.19
C GLU A 258 -9.70 12.83 -34.29
N MET A 259 -9.21 11.77 -33.63
CA MET A 259 -10.05 10.90 -32.82
C MET A 259 -9.25 10.15 -31.76
N ALA A 260 -9.91 9.81 -30.65
CA ALA A 260 -9.45 8.82 -29.68
C ALA A 260 -10.64 7.98 -29.20
N VAL A 261 -10.38 6.75 -28.75
CA VAL A 261 -11.38 5.90 -28.11
C VAL A 261 -10.98 5.66 -26.67
N VAL A 262 -11.88 5.94 -25.73
CA VAL A 262 -11.69 5.62 -24.30
C VAL A 262 -12.59 4.45 -23.96
N ASP A 263 -11.99 3.28 -23.78
CA ASP A 263 -12.67 2.12 -23.21
C ASP A 263 -12.74 2.28 -21.69
N PHE A 264 -13.89 1.96 -21.13
CA PHE A 264 -14.12 2.07 -19.69
C PHE A 264 -14.75 0.79 -19.14
N LYS A 265 -14.35 0.40 -17.93
CA LYS A 265 -14.99 -0.65 -17.15
C LYS A 265 -15.07 -0.21 -15.68
N LEU A 266 -16.29 -0.09 -15.17
CA LEU A 266 -16.60 0.25 -13.78
C LEU A 266 -16.96 -1.04 -13.06
N GLN A 267 -16.37 -1.25 -11.90
CA GLN A 267 -16.82 -2.26 -10.95
C GLN A 267 -17.64 -1.59 -9.87
N VAL A 268 -18.82 -2.16 -9.61
CA VAL A 268 -19.79 -1.59 -8.68
C VAL A 268 -19.99 -2.59 -7.56
N ALA A 269 -19.69 -2.17 -6.34
CA ALA A 269 -19.91 -2.98 -5.15
C ALA A 269 -21.36 -2.88 -4.67
N ASN A 270 -21.88 -3.99 -4.15
CA ASN A 270 -23.21 -4.11 -3.53
C ASN A 270 -24.39 -3.70 -4.43
N ALA A 271 -24.21 -3.75 -5.74
CA ALA A 271 -25.21 -3.30 -6.72
C ALA A 271 -26.47 -4.19 -6.80
N GLY A 272 -26.50 -5.32 -6.08
CA GLY A 272 -27.56 -6.32 -6.15
C GLY A 272 -27.62 -6.97 -7.54
N TRP A 273 -28.81 -7.01 -8.15
CA TRP A 273 -29.00 -7.53 -9.51
C TRP A 273 -28.48 -6.55 -10.56
N ALA A 274 -27.60 -7.01 -11.45
CA ALA A 274 -26.96 -6.21 -12.50
C ALA A 274 -27.96 -5.41 -13.37
N ALA A 275 -29.17 -5.95 -13.60
CA ALA A 275 -30.23 -5.30 -14.40
C ALA A 275 -30.77 -3.98 -13.79
N MET A 276 -30.54 -3.71 -12.51
CA MET A 276 -30.99 -2.49 -11.83
C MET A 276 -29.89 -1.43 -11.69
N THR A 277 -28.66 -1.75 -12.08
CA THR A 277 -27.51 -0.85 -11.95
C THR A 277 -27.33 -0.05 -13.24
N LYS A 278 -27.35 1.28 -13.14
CA LYS A 278 -27.12 2.18 -14.26
C LYS A 278 -25.81 2.91 -14.03
N CYS A 279 -24.89 2.79 -14.98
CA CYS A 279 -23.67 3.57 -15.01
C CYS A 279 -23.74 4.63 -16.12
N LYS A 280 -23.18 5.80 -15.85
CA LYS A 280 -22.91 6.86 -16.83
C LYS A 280 -21.45 7.30 -16.68
N VAL A 281 -20.78 7.46 -17.81
CA VAL A 281 -19.41 7.98 -17.86
C VAL A 281 -19.44 9.24 -18.72
N THR A 282 -18.96 10.33 -18.16
CA THR A 282 -18.89 11.64 -18.83
C THR A 282 -17.45 12.13 -18.78
N LEU A 283 -16.84 12.38 -19.93
CA LEU A 283 -15.55 13.08 -20.01
C LEU A 283 -15.80 14.58 -20.02
N LEU A 284 -15.24 15.26 -19.03
CA LEU A 284 -15.25 16.70 -18.89
C LEU A 284 -13.91 17.27 -19.33
N ASP A 285 -13.92 18.40 -20.05
CA ASP A 285 -12.71 19.15 -20.37
C ASP A 285 -12.13 19.88 -19.14
N ASP A 286 -11.05 20.64 -19.35
CA ASP A 286 -10.36 21.42 -18.31
C ASP A 286 -11.22 22.58 -17.74
N GLN A 287 -12.31 22.93 -18.42
CA GLN A 287 -13.31 23.92 -17.99
C GLN A 287 -14.54 23.26 -17.35
N GLY A 288 -14.55 21.93 -17.20
CA GLY A 288 -15.67 21.19 -16.63
C GLY A 288 -16.86 21.00 -17.57
N ARG A 289 -16.71 21.27 -18.87
CA ARG A 289 -17.78 21.10 -19.86
C ARG A 289 -17.78 19.65 -20.37
N GLU A 290 -18.98 19.11 -20.58
CA GLU A 290 -19.14 17.78 -21.16
C GLU A 290 -18.56 17.73 -22.59
N PHE A 291 -17.53 16.90 -22.77
CA PHE A 291 -16.86 16.69 -24.04
C PHE A 291 -17.37 15.43 -24.75
N ALA A 292 -17.61 14.35 -24.00
CA ALA A 292 -18.20 13.11 -24.49
C ALA A 292 -18.91 12.36 -23.35
N SER A 293 -19.94 11.58 -23.65
CA SER A 293 -20.62 10.75 -22.66
C SER A 293 -21.13 9.43 -23.22
N SER A 294 -21.26 8.45 -22.33
CA SER A 294 -21.82 7.12 -22.59
C SER A 294 -22.95 6.87 -21.60
N THR A 295 -23.97 6.15 -22.04
CA THR A 295 -25.16 5.93 -21.22
C THR A 295 -25.43 4.44 -21.00
N ARG A 296 -25.82 4.11 -19.76
CA ARG A 296 -26.54 2.88 -19.36
C ARG A 296 -25.73 1.58 -19.37
N ALA A 297 -24.41 1.64 -19.39
CA ALA A 297 -23.57 0.45 -19.21
C ALA A 297 -22.37 0.76 -18.31
N CYS A 298 -22.00 -0.20 -17.46
CA CYS A 298 -20.79 -0.12 -16.63
C CYS A 298 -19.53 -0.59 -17.38
N ASN A 299 -19.67 -0.94 -18.66
CA ASN A 299 -18.58 -1.28 -19.56
C ASN A 299 -18.93 -0.78 -20.96
N GLY A 300 -17.96 -0.19 -21.66
CA GLY A 300 -18.17 0.31 -23.01
C GLY A 300 -17.02 1.18 -23.50
N SER A 301 -17.30 1.96 -24.54
CA SER A 301 -16.32 2.85 -25.17
C SER A 301 -16.93 4.23 -25.43
N LEU A 302 -16.10 5.26 -25.35
CA LEU A 302 -16.40 6.64 -25.73
C LEU A 302 -15.55 7.01 -26.94
N VAL A 303 -16.17 7.50 -28.01
CA VAL A 303 -15.43 8.09 -29.14
C VAL A 303 -15.29 9.58 -28.87
N VAL A 304 -14.05 10.05 -28.88
CA VAL A 304 -13.67 11.43 -28.59
C VAL A 304 -13.16 12.04 -29.88
N HIS A 305 -13.94 12.95 -30.48
CA HIS A 305 -13.57 13.62 -31.73
C HIS A 305 -12.72 14.87 -31.46
N ARG A 306 -11.64 15.03 -32.23
CA ARG A 306 -10.66 16.11 -32.09
C ARG A 306 -10.18 16.27 -30.65
N PRO A 307 -9.64 15.21 -30.02
CA PRO A 307 -9.20 15.24 -28.64
C PRO A 307 -7.99 16.17 -28.45
N LYS A 308 -7.85 16.73 -27.27
CA LYS A 308 -6.56 17.23 -26.78
C LYS A 308 -5.81 16.06 -26.16
N LEU A 309 -4.75 15.59 -26.84
CA LEU A 309 -3.95 14.47 -26.36
C LEU A 309 -3.08 14.88 -25.17
N TRP A 310 -2.83 13.93 -24.28
CA TRP A 310 -1.80 14.07 -23.27
C TRP A 310 -0.44 13.90 -23.92
N TRP A 311 0.45 14.87 -23.68
CA TRP A 311 1.81 14.87 -24.18
C TRP A 311 2.80 15.06 -23.04
N PRO A 312 3.96 14.38 -23.07
CA PRO A 312 5.07 14.72 -22.20
C PRO A 312 5.56 16.14 -22.44
N VAL A 313 6.13 16.76 -21.41
CA VAL A 313 6.83 18.04 -21.52
C VAL A 313 7.92 17.96 -22.59
N GLY A 314 8.02 19.01 -23.40
CA GLY A 314 8.96 19.08 -24.52
C GLY A 314 8.47 18.45 -25.82
N MET A 315 7.32 17.75 -25.85
CA MET A 315 6.75 17.19 -27.09
C MET A 315 5.61 18.03 -27.68
N HIS A 316 4.99 18.91 -26.90
CA HIS A 316 3.83 19.71 -27.30
C HIS A 316 3.79 21.04 -26.52
N SER A 317 3.12 22.05 -27.06
CA SER A 317 2.97 23.38 -26.42
C SER A 317 2.04 23.36 -25.20
N GLU A 318 1.12 22.39 -25.14
CA GLU A 318 0.22 22.12 -24.02
C GLU A 318 0.48 20.69 -23.50
N PRO A 319 1.58 20.44 -22.76
CA PRO A 319 1.86 19.12 -22.17
C PRO A 319 0.92 18.85 -20.99
N GLY A 320 0.78 17.58 -20.61
CA GLY A 320 0.04 17.23 -19.40
C GLY A 320 -1.48 17.42 -19.46
N TYR A 321 -2.08 17.56 -20.65
CA TYR A 321 -3.52 17.81 -20.76
C TYR A 321 -4.34 16.64 -20.17
N LEU A 322 -5.23 16.96 -19.22
CA LEU A 322 -6.08 16.00 -18.52
C LEU A 322 -7.56 16.35 -18.71
N TYR A 323 -8.35 15.36 -19.14
CA TYR A 323 -9.79 15.36 -18.96
C TYR A 323 -10.14 14.87 -17.54
N THR A 324 -11.38 15.12 -17.13
CA THR A 324 -11.96 14.53 -15.92
C THR A 324 -13.09 13.58 -16.30
N ALA A 325 -12.93 12.28 -16.06
CA ALA A 325 -14.00 11.32 -16.17
C ALA A 325 -14.90 11.39 -14.92
N LYS A 326 -16.10 11.94 -15.07
CA LYS A 326 -17.18 11.85 -14.08
C LYS A 326 -17.88 10.50 -14.27
N LEU A 327 -17.73 9.63 -13.28
CA LEU A 327 -18.30 8.29 -13.22
C LEU A 327 -19.50 8.34 -12.29
N GLU A 328 -20.67 7.97 -12.78
CA GLU A 328 -21.92 7.99 -12.01
C GLU A 328 -22.52 6.59 -12.01
N VAL A 329 -22.90 6.09 -10.84
CA VAL A 329 -23.66 4.86 -10.70
C VAL A 329 -24.92 5.10 -9.89
N THR A 330 -26.03 4.52 -10.33
CA THR A 330 -27.29 4.51 -9.59
C THR A 330 -27.80 3.07 -9.51
N GLY A 331 -28.15 2.62 -8.31
CA GLY A 331 -28.66 1.28 -8.04
C GLY A 331 -29.28 1.16 -6.65
N LEU A 332 -30.36 0.39 -6.52
CA LEU A 332 -31.03 0.11 -5.23
C LEU A 332 -31.35 1.36 -4.38
N GLY A 333 -31.69 2.48 -5.02
CA GLY A 333 -32.01 3.74 -4.34
C GLY A 333 -30.80 4.55 -3.86
N ALA A 334 -29.58 4.10 -4.11
CA ALA A 334 -28.34 4.83 -3.89
C ALA A 334 -27.77 5.38 -5.21
N SER A 335 -27.06 6.50 -5.12
CA SER A 335 -26.31 7.09 -6.23
C SER A 335 -24.92 7.48 -5.77
N ASP A 336 -23.91 7.14 -6.55
CA ASP A 336 -22.52 7.44 -6.27
C ASP A 336 -21.86 8.12 -7.48
N VAL A 337 -20.98 9.07 -7.19
CA VAL A 337 -20.23 9.89 -8.14
C VAL A 337 -18.75 9.82 -7.78
N PHE A 338 -17.93 9.47 -8.75
CA PHE A 338 -16.47 9.43 -8.62
C PHE A 338 -15.81 10.15 -9.79
N TYR A 339 -14.76 10.93 -9.52
CA TYR A 339 -14.03 11.66 -10.54
C TYR A 339 -12.64 11.05 -10.73
N GLN A 340 -12.29 10.69 -11.96
CA GLN A 340 -10.97 10.17 -12.31
C GLN A 340 -10.33 11.05 -13.39
N LYS A 341 -9.12 11.56 -13.14
CA LYS A 341 -8.35 12.25 -14.19
C LYS A 341 -7.90 11.25 -15.24
N VAL A 342 -7.94 11.65 -16.51
CA VAL A 342 -7.50 10.83 -17.64
C VAL A 342 -6.77 11.69 -18.68
N GLY A 343 -5.60 11.22 -19.11
CA GLY A 343 -4.87 11.79 -20.25
C GLY A 343 -4.98 10.85 -21.45
N LEU A 344 -5.42 11.38 -22.59
CA LEU A 344 -5.61 10.58 -23.80
C LEU A 344 -4.28 10.43 -24.53
N ARG A 345 -3.68 9.24 -24.46
CA ARG A 345 -2.40 8.94 -25.08
C ARG A 345 -2.21 7.47 -25.41
N THR A 346 -1.38 7.18 -26.41
CA THR A 346 -0.86 5.83 -26.67
C THR A 346 0.62 5.74 -26.31
N VAL A 347 1.06 4.55 -25.88
CA VAL A 347 2.48 4.23 -25.66
C VAL A 347 2.78 2.93 -26.40
N ARG A 348 3.84 2.92 -27.21
CA ARG A 348 4.23 1.74 -28.00
C ARG A 348 5.75 1.65 -28.14
N VAL A 349 6.27 0.43 -28.12
CA VAL A 349 7.66 0.16 -28.53
C VAL A 349 7.65 -0.37 -29.97
N ALA A 350 8.41 0.28 -30.84
CA ALA A 350 8.53 -0.04 -32.26
C ALA A 350 9.99 -0.29 -32.61
N GLY A 351 10.41 -1.56 -32.67
CA GLY A 351 11.82 -1.91 -32.85
C GLY A 351 12.68 -1.36 -31.71
N LYS A 352 13.48 -0.31 -32.00
CA LYS A 352 14.37 0.35 -31.04
C LYS A 352 13.83 1.69 -30.51
N GLN A 353 12.60 2.05 -30.85
CA GLN A 353 12.01 3.35 -30.48
C GLN A 353 10.89 3.16 -29.46
N LEU A 354 10.91 3.98 -28.42
CA LEU A 354 9.74 4.24 -27.58
C LEU A 354 8.94 5.36 -28.25
N LEU A 355 7.65 5.13 -28.44
CA LEU A 355 6.73 6.06 -29.09
C LEU A 355 5.62 6.46 -28.12
N ILE A 356 5.32 7.75 -28.07
CA ILE A 356 4.12 8.30 -27.42
C ILE A 356 3.32 9.02 -28.49
N ASN A 357 2.04 8.66 -28.65
CA ASN A 357 1.18 9.16 -29.73
C ASN A 357 1.84 9.03 -31.11
N ASP A 358 2.44 7.86 -31.36
CA ASP A 358 3.20 7.49 -32.56
C ASP A 358 4.42 8.37 -32.90
N LYS A 359 4.84 9.27 -32.00
CA LYS A 359 6.08 10.05 -32.14
C LYS A 359 7.20 9.50 -31.25
N PRO A 360 8.46 9.43 -31.73
CA PRO A 360 9.59 9.01 -30.91
C PRO A 360 9.76 9.86 -29.65
N PHE A 361 9.89 9.19 -28.51
CA PHE A 361 10.12 9.81 -27.21
C PHE A 361 11.48 9.39 -26.67
N TYR A 362 12.24 10.36 -26.16
CA TYR A 362 13.53 10.15 -25.52
C TYR A 362 13.46 10.58 -24.05
N LEU A 363 13.86 9.68 -23.17
CA LEU A 363 13.83 9.90 -21.72
C LEU A 363 15.01 10.74 -21.29
N LEU A 364 14.72 11.92 -20.72
CA LEU A 364 15.67 12.84 -20.11
C LEU A 364 15.26 12.99 -18.64
N GLY A 365 15.99 12.35 -17.74
CA GLY A 365 15.51 12.19 -16.37
C GLY A 365 16.47 11.48 -15.45
N PHE A 366 15.93 11.03 -14.32
CA PHE A 366 16.70 10.43 -13.23
C PHE A 366 15.86 9.41 -12.45
N GLY A 367 16.53 8.54 -11.70
CA GLY A 367 15.91 7.87 -10.56
C GLY A 367 15.75 8.88 -9.41
N LYS A 368 14.64 8.82 -8.69
CA LYS A 368 14.40 9.65 -7.50
C LYS A 368 14.39 8.78 -6.24
N HIS A 369 14.15 9.39 -5.08
CA HIS A 369 13.69 8.72 -3.87
C HIS A 369 12.66 9.61 -3.17
N GLU A 370 11.69 8.99 -2.47
CA GLU A 370 10.97 9.65 -1.38
C GLU A 370 11.91 9.68 -0.17
N ASP A 371 12.73 10.72 -0.07
CA ASP A 371 13.72 10.92 0.99
C ASP A 371 13.86 12.41 1.28
N SER A 372 13.88 12.76 2.57
CA SER A 372 14.04 14.15 3.00
C SER A 372 14.42 14.25 4.47
N ASP A 373 15.07 15.35 4.81
CA ASP A 373 15.48 15.64 6.18
C ASP A 373 14.30 15.52 7.17
N ILE A 374 14.58 14.90 8.31
CA ILE A 374 13.69 14.67 9.47
C ILE A 374 12.56 13.68 9.22
N ARG A 375 11.78 13.85 8.15
CA ARG A 375 10.59 13.02 7.88
C ARG A 375 10.90 11.71 7.15
N GLY A 376 12.13 11.53 6.66
CA GLY A 376 12.55 10.36 5.89
C GLY A 376 11.68 10.18 4.65
N LYS A 377 10.95 9.06 4.59
CA LYS A 377 9.99 8.71 3.53
C LYS A 377 8.61 9.37 3.66
N GLY A 378 8.39 10.20 4.69
CA GLY A 378 7.12 10.89 4.92
C GLY A 378 6.73 11.83 3.78
N LEU A 379 5.49 11.72 3.30
CA LEU A 379 4.93 12.61 2.28
C LEU A 379 4.96 14.08 2.73
N ASP A 380 5.52 14.96 1.90
CA ASP A 380 5.50 16.42 2.09
C ASP A 380 5.18 17.12 0.76
N LEU A 381 4.00 17.74 0.69
CA LEU A 381 3.52 18.39 -0.54
C LEU A 381 4.37 19.61 -0.95
N ALA A 382 5.01 20.31 -0.01
CA ALA A 382 5.90 21.42 -0.34
C ALA A 382 7.17 20.91 -1.06
N LEU A 383 7.72 19.78 -0.61
CA LEU A 383 8.84 19.12 -1.28
C LEU A 383 8.43 18.51 -2.62
N VAL A 384 7.23 17.92 -2.73
CA VAL A 384 6.69 17.45 -4.02
C VAL A 384 6.65 18.61 -5.02
N VAL A 385 6.04 19.74 -4.67
CA VAL A 385 5.98 20.91 -5.56
C VAL A 385 7.38 21.44 -5.89
N LYS A 386 8.29 21.49 -4.92
CA LYS A 386 9.68 21.90 -5.15
C LYS A 386 10.41 20.99 -6.14
N ASP A 387 10.25 19.69 -6.01
CA ASP A 387 10.88 18.70 -6.88
C ASP A 387 10.39 18.84 -8.32
N PHE A 388 9.10 19.03 -8.54
CA PHE A 388 8.56 19.25 -9.89
C PHE A 388 9.03 20.58 -10.50
N ASN A 389 9.11 21.65 -9.70
CA ASN A 389 9.74 22.90 -10.15
C ASN A 389 11.20 22.68 -10.58
N LEU A 390 11.95 21.84 -9.87
CA LEU A 390 13.34 21.49 -10.24
C LEU A 390 13.40 20.61 -11.48
N ILE A 391 12.49 19.64 -11.64
CA ILE A 391 12.38 18.81 -12.86
C ILE A 391 12.22 19.72 -14.09
N HIS A 392 11.30 20.67 -14.03
CA HIS A 392 11.11 21.65 -15.10
C HIS A 392 12.32 22.56 -15.30
N TRP A 393 12.94 23.04 -14.21
CA TRP A 393 14.14 23.88 -14.29
C TRP A 393 15.33 23.16 -14.95
N LEU A 394 15.48 21.84 -14.73
CA LEU A 394 16.49 21.01 -15.39
C LEU A 394 16.19 20.74 -16.87
N GLY A 395 14.95 20.95 -17.32
CA GLY A 395 14.47 20.47 -18.62
C GLY A 395 14.30 18.94 -18.67
N ALA A 396 14.13 18.29 -17.51
CA ALA A 396 13.84 16.86 -17.44
C ALA A 396 12.37 16.61 -17.84
N ASN A 397 12.13 15.47 -18.50
CA ASN A 397 10.81 15.05 -18.96
C ASN A 397 10.35 13.72 -18.37
N SER A 398 11.18 13.09 -17.53
CA SER A 398 10.88 11.80 -16.93
C SER A 398 11.58 11.54 -15.61
N PHE A 399 11.05 10.60 -14.83
CA PHE A 399 11.76 9.98 -13.71
C PHE A 399 11.34 8.52 -13.51
N ARG A 400 12.13 7.77 -12.74
CA ARG A 400 11.81 6.41 -12.27
C ARG A 400 11.52 6.44 -10.77
N THR A 401 10.45 5.77 -10.32
CA THR A 401 10.07 5.65 -8.90
C THR A 401 11.00 4.68 -8.15
N SER A 402 12.29 5.03 -8.10
CA SER A 402 13.34 4.17 -7.54
C SER A 402 13.20 4.13 -6.00
N HIS A 403 13.14 3.00 -5.32
CA HIS A 403 12.98 1.63 -5.82
C HIS A 403 11.68 1.02 -5.29
N TYR A 404 10.60 1.78 -5.39
CA TYR A 404 9.30 1.46 -4.83
C TYR A 404 8.23 2.43 -5.35
N PRO A 405 6.95 2.02 -5.37
CA PRO A 405 5.86 2.91 -5.78
C PRO A 405 5.80 4.16 -4.91
N TYR A 406 5.75 5.34 -5.52
CA TYR A 406 5.67 6.63 -4.79
C TYR A 406 4.25 6.98 -4.37
N ALA A 407 4.10 8.04 -3.56
CA ALA A 407 2.81 8.58 -3.16
C ALA A 407 1.96 8.95 -4.39
N GLU A 408 0.66 8.70 -4.32
CA GLU A 408 -0.28 8.94 -5.41
C GLU A 408 -0.37 10.42 -5.78
N GLU A 409 -0.06 11.31 -4.83
CA GLU A 409 0.04 12.76 -5.00
C GLU A 409 1.24 13.16 -5.89
N ILE A 410 2.36 12.43 -5.81
CA ILE A 410 3.51 12.62 -6.70
C ILE A 410 3.14 12.21 -8.12
N MET A 411 2.40 11.11 -8.25
CA MET A 411 1.91 10.62 -9.54
C MET A 411 0.85 11.56 -10.14
N ASP A 412 -0.01 12.17 -9.32
CA ASP A 412 -0.97 13.21 -9.74
C ASP A 412 -0.23 14.42 -10.36
N GLN A 413 0.91 14.83 -9.78
CA GLN A 413 1.74 15.91 -10.35
C GLN A 413 2.39 15.49 -11.67
N ALA A 414 2.87 14.25 -11.78
CA ALA A 414 3.44 13.74 -13.03
C ALA A 414 2.41 13.72 -14.17
N ASP A 415 1.19 13.28 -13.87
CA ASP A 415 0.06 13.31 -14.81
C ASP A 415 -0.25 14.74 -15.27
N ALA A 416 -0.40 15.69 -14.34
CA ALA A 416 -0.79 17.06 -14.64
C ALA A 416 0.30 17.88 -15.35
N GLN A 417 1.58 17.59 -15.10
CA GLN A 417 2.71 18.36 -15.63
C GLN A 417 3.33 17.72 -16.88
N GLY A 418 2.83 16.57 -17.32
CA GLY A 418 3.36 15.88 -18.50
C GLY A 418 4.74 15.26 -18.25
N ILE A 419 5.01 14.79 -17.03
CA ILE A 419 6.29 14.12 -16.71
C ILE A 419 6.09 12.63 -16.86
N ALA A 420 6.86 11.97 -17.73
CA ALA A 420 6.74 10.54 -17.95
C ALA A 420 7.38 9.74 -16.81
N VAL A 421 6.74 8.66 -16.38
CA VAL A 421 7.17 7.85 -15.24
C VAL A 421 7.43 6.41 -15.65
N ILE A 422 8.59 5.90 -15.23
CA ILE A 422 8.85 4.47 -15.15
C ILE A 422 8.48 4.04 -13.73
N ASP A 423 7.36 3.33 -13.59
CA ASP A 423 6.81 2.98 -12.28
C ASP A 423 7.34 1.63 -11.81
N GLU A 424 8.08 1.62 -10.70
CA GLU A 424 8.91 0.53 -10.23
C GLU A 424 8.34 -0.13 -8.96
N SER A 425 8.34 -1.45 -8.94
CA SER A 425 7.96 -2.24 -7.77
C SER A 425 9.04 -2.21 -6.68
N PRO A 426 8.72 -2.57 -5.42
CA PRO A 426 9.69 -2.59 -4.32
C PRO A 426 10.73 -3.72 -4.41
N ALA A 427 10.78 -4.48 -5.52
CA ALA A 427 11.72 -5.55 -5.72
C ALA A 427 13.11 -5.01 -6.12
N VAL A 428 13.96 -4.78 -5.13
CA VAL A 428 15.35 -4.34 -5.31
C VAL A 428 16.31 -5.39 -4.76
N ASP A 429 17.44 -5.60 -5.44
CA ASP A 429 18.51 -6.51 -5.00
C ASP A 429 18.04 -7.92 -4.67
N LEU A 430 17.16 -8.48 -5.51
CA LEU A 430 16.65 -9.85 -5.33
C LEU A 430 17.76 -10.88 -5.52
N ARG A 431 18.03 -11.67 -4.47
CA ARG A 431 19.05 -12.74 -4.44
C ARG A 431 18.49 -14.14 -4.25
N SER A 432 17.36 -14.28 -3.55
CA SER A 432 16.55 -15.51 -3.53
C SER A 432 15.49 -15.46 -4.64
N PHE A 433 15.06 -16.63 -5.11
CA PHE A 433 14.06 -16.80 -6.17
C PHE A 433 13.16 -18.02 -5.91
N ASP A 434 12.83 -18.26 -4.65
CA ASP A 434 11.85 -19.27 -4.26
C ASP A 434 10.41 -18.85 -4.63
N ASP A 435 9.49 -19.81 -4.51
CA ASP A 435 8.08 -19.61 -4.87
C ASP A 435 7.38 -18.62 -3.93
N ALA A 436 7.80 -18.51 -2.66
CA ALA A 436 7.19 -17.63 -1.68
C ALA A 436 7.50 -16.15 -2.00
N MET A 437 8.76 -15.84 -2.27
CA MET A 437 9.20 -14.52 -2.72
C MET A 437 8.56 -14.16 -4.06
N LEU A 438 8.50 -15.11 -5.02
CA LEU A 438 7.84 -14.88 -6.31
C LEU A 438 6.36 -14.51 -6.12
N GLU A 439 5.65 -15.18 -5.21
CA GLU A 439 4.25 -14.86 -4.95
C GLU A 439 4.09 -13.48 -4.30
N GLN A 440 4.94 -13.13 -3.33
CA GLN A 440 4.98 -11.77 -2.77
C GLN A 440 5.27 -10.72 -3.85
N HIS A 441 6.22 -10.98 -4.74
CA HIS A 441 6.55 -10.06 -5.83
C HIS A 441 5.38 -9.88 -6.80
N LYS A 442 4.69 -10.96 -7.19
CA LYS A 442 3.49 -10.89 -8.03
C LYS A 442 2.38 -10.09 -7.35
N GLU A 443 2.16 -10.30 -6.06
CA GLU A 443 1.14 -9.58 -5.30
C GLU A 443 1.43 -8.07 -5.27
N ARG A 444 2.66 -7.67 -4.93
CA ARG A 444 3.07 -6.25 -4.94
C ARG A 444 2.98 -5.63 -6.35
N MET A 445 3.33 -6.38 -7.39
CA MET A 445 3.16 -5.94 -8.78
C MET A 445 1.68 -5.76 -9.15
N GLN A 446 0.80 -6.67 -8.71
CA GLN A 446 -0.64 -6.55 -8.94
C GLN A 446 -1.19 -5.31 -8.23
N GLU A 447 -0.86 -5.10 -6.96
CA GLU A 447 -1.26 -3.91 -6.21
C GLU A 447 -0.79 -2.60 -6.89
N LEU A 448 0.47 -2.55 -7.34
CA LEU A 448 1.03 -1.42 -8.08
C LEU A 448 0.23 -1.12 -9.36
N VAL A 449 0.05 -2.13 -10.21
CA VAL A 449 -0.68 -1.97 -11.48
C VAL A 449 -2.13 -1.61 -11.23
N LEU A 450 -2.80 -2.22 -10.25
CA LEU A 450 -4.18 -1.86 -9.89
C LEU A 450 -4.29 -0.39 -9.48
N ARG A 451 -3.34 0.11 -8.69
CA ARG A 451 -3.29 1.51 -8.22
C ARG A 451 -3.06 2.49 -9.38
N ASP A 452 -2.10 2.22 -10.26
CA ASP A 452 -1.59 3.23 -11.20
C ASP A 452 -1.91 2.98 -12.69
N ARG A 453 -2.66 1.93 -13.05
CA ARG A 453 -3.00 1.62 -14.47
C ARG A 453 -3.73 2.74 -15.23
N ASN A 454 -4.41 3.64 -14.53
CA ASN A 454 -5.14 4.76 -15.16
C ASN A 454 -4.27 6.02 -15.32
N ARG A 455 -3.01 6.00 -14.88
CA ARG A 455 -2.08 7.14 -14.93
C ARG A 455 -1.59 7.36 -16.37
N PRO A 456 -1.86 8.50 -17.02
CA PRO A 456 -1.26 8.80 -18.31
C PRO A 456 0.27 8.93 -18.26
N SER A 457 0.81 9.43 -17.13
CA SER A 457 2.26 9.60 -16.93
C SER A 457 3.02 8.27 -16.88
N VAL A 458 2.41 7.21 -16.38
CA VAL A 458 3.05 5.88 -16.36
C VAL A 458 3.13 5.34 -17.78
N ILE A 459 4.35 5.22 -18.29
CA ILE A 459 4.64 4.78 -19.65
C ILE A 459 5.30 3.40 -19.70
N LEU A 460 5.93 2.98 -18.59
CA LEU A 460 6.63 1.70 -18.44
C LEU A 460 6.50 1.22 -17.00
N TRP A 461 6.41 -0.09 -16.82
CA TRP A 461 6.49 -0.75 -15.52
C TRP A 461 7.88 -1.37 -15.35
N SER A 462 8.58 -1.02 -14.27
CA SER A 462 9.83 -1.66 -13.87
C SER A 462 9.54 -2.75 -12.84
N LEU A 463 9.87 -3.99 -13.21
CA LEU A 463 9.56 -5.15 -12.37
C LEU A 463 10.48 -5.25 -11.17
N ALA A 464 11.77 -4.91 -11.32
CA ALA A 464 12.76 -5.00 -10.27
C ALA A 464 13.99 -4.15 -10.60
N ASN A 465 14.74 -3.74 -9.57
CA ASN A 465 16.04 -3.11 -9.69
C ASN A 465 17.17 -4.08 -9.32
N GLU A 466 18.17 -4.19 -10.20
CA GLU A 466 19.39 -4.99 -10.00
C GLU A 466 19.18 -6.42 -9.41
N PRO A 467 18.18 -7.20 -9.87
CA PRO A 467 18.08 -8.59 -9.44
C PRO A 467 19.28 -9.39 -9.96
N GLU A 468 19.64 -10.49 -9.30
CA GLU A 468 20.62 -11.48 -9.78
C GLU A 468 20.07 -12.29 -10.99
N SER A 469 19.74 -11.58 -12.08
CA SER A 469 19.11 -12.06 -13.31
C SER A 469 19.98 -12.99 -14.15
N ASN A 470 21.26 -13.10 -13.80
CA ASN A 470 22.16 -14.13 -14.31
C ASN A 470 21.84 -15.53 -13.76
N LYS A 471 21.13 -15.64 -12.63
CA LYS A 471 20.69 -16.93 -12.06
C LYS A 471 19.41 -17.45 -12.74
N PRO A 472 19.19 -18.77 -12.81
CA PRO A 472 17.98 -19.36 -13.41
C PRO A 472 16.67 -18.84 -12.80
N GLY A 473 16.61 -18.70 -11.47
CA GLY A 473 15.44 -18.19 -10.75
C GLY A 473 15.06 -16.77 -11.16
N GLY A 474 16.03 -15.85 -11.27
CA GLY A 474 15.79 -14.47 -11.69
C GLY A 474 15.16 -14.35 -13.08
N ARG A 475 15.49 -15.25 -14.01
CA ARG A 475 14.86 -15.27 -15.35
C ARG A 475 13.39 -15.70 -15.30
N ILE A 476 13.04 -16.61 -14.39
CA ILE A 476 11.67 -17.12 -14.21
C ILE A 476 10.81 -16.03 -13.58
N VAL A 477 11.27 -15.41 -12.51
CA VAL A 477 10.56 -14.31 -11.83
C VAL A 477 10.23 -13.19 -12.81
N LEU A 478 11.21 -12.74 -13.61
CA LEU A 478 10.99 -11.70 -14.62
C LEU A 478 10.03 -12.14 -15.73
N ARG A 479 10.03 -13.42 -16.13
CA ARG A 479 9.09 -13.94 -17.15
C ARG A 479 7.67 -14.01 -16.62
N GLU A 480 7.48 -14.46 -15.38
CA GLU A 480 6.15 -14.61 -14.79
C GLU A 480 5.55 -13.24 -14.42
N ALA A 481 6.34 -12.33 -13.87
CA ALA A 481 5.89 -10.96 -13.60
C ALA A 481 5.47 -10.21 -14.88
N ARG A 482 6.11 -10.48 -16.04
CA ARG A 482 5.69 -9.93 -17.35
C ARG A 482 4.30 -10.38 -17.81
N ARG A 483 3.76 -11.48 -17.29
CA ARG A 483 2.43 -11.97 -17.68
C ARG A 483 1.30 -11.24 -16.98
N LEU A 484 1.60 -10.42 -15.97
CA LEU A 484 0.64 -9.55 -15.32
C LEU A 484 0.20 -8.48 -16.33
N ARG A 485 -1.01 -8.64 -16.87
CA ARG A 485 -1.68 -7.59 -17.65
C ARG A 485 -2.50 -6.72 -16.70
N PRO A 486 -2.64 -5.41 -16.95
CA PRO A 486 -3.64 -4.60 -16.29
C PRO A 486 -5.02 -5.23 -16.55
N GLN A 487 -5.59 -5.86 -15.54
CA GLN A 487 -6.95 -6.38 -15.58
C GLN A 487 -7.77 -5.69 -14.50
N ALA A 488 -9.05 -5.47 -14.78
CA ALA A 488 -10.00 -5.05 -13.76
C ALA A 488 -10.27 -6.24 -12.82
N GLY A 489 -9.98 -6.09 -11.52
CA GLY A 489 -10.22 -7.10 -10.47
C GLY A 489 -11.06 -6.52 -9.32
N PRO A 490 -11.91 -7.31 -8.66
CA PRO A 490 -12.81 -6.82 -7.60
C PRO A 490 -12.06 -6.46 -6.32
N HIS A 491 -12.55 -5.48 -5.56
CA HIS A 491 -12.21 -5.35 -4.15
C HIS A 491 -12.96 -6.42 -3.36
N ALA A 492 -12.24 -7.32 -2.68
CA ALA A 492 -12.82 -8.08 -1.59
C ALA A 492 -12.69 -7.21 -0.33
N ALA A 493 -13.76 -6.50 0.06
CA ALA A 493 -13.78 -5.81 1.36
C ALA A 493 -13.54 -6.85 2.46
N ARG A 494 -12.45 -6.71 3.21
CA ARG A 494 -12.04 -7.68 4.22
C ARG A 494 -12.77 -7.39 5.52
N HIS A 495 -13.52 -8.38 6.01
CA HIS A 495 -14.02 -8.40 7.38
C HIS A 495 -13.24 -9.50 8.11
N CYS A 496 -12.43 -9.11 9.09
CA CYS A 496 -11.96 -10.07 10.09
C CYS A 496 -13.18 -10.44 10.94
N GLY A 497 -13.79 -11.60 10.67
CA GLY A 497 -15.07 -12.00 11.27
C GLY A 497 -15.02 -12.05 12.80
N ALA A 498 -16.06 -11.50 13.43
CA ALA A 498 -16.42 -11.85 14.80
C ALA A 498 -16.83 -13.34 14.87
N GLN A 499 -16.55 -13.99 16.00
CA GLN A 499 -16.82 -15.42 16.22
C GLN A 499 -18.25 -15.83 15.80
N PRO A 500 -18.46 -17.05 15.24
CA PRO A 500 -19.80 -17.56 15.05
C PRO A 500 -20.49 -17.75 16.40
N GLU A 501 -21.71 -17.22 16.53
CA GLU A 501 -22.59 -17.46 17.67
C GLU A 501 -22.66 -18.95 17.99
N VAL A 502 -22.27 -19.30 19.23
CA VAL A 502 -22.53 -20.62 19.81
C VAL A 502 -24.04 -20.74 19.99
N ARG A 503 -24.71 -21.48 19.10
CA ARG A 503 -26.08 -21.94 19.34
C ARG A 503 -26.09 -22.80 20.62
N PRO A 504 -26.96 -22.54 21.60
CA PRO A 504 -27.08 -23.40 22.76
C PRO A 504 -27.61 -24.77 22.32
N GLY A 505 -26.87 -25.82 22.67
CA GLY A 505 -27.19 -27.20 22.35
C GLY A 505 -28.55 -27.60 22.91
N GLN A 506 -29.36 -28.24 22.06
CA GLN A 506 -30.51 -29.03 22.51
C GLN A 506 -29.98 -30.19 23.34
N GLY A 507 -30.19 -30.12 24.65
CA GLY A 507 -30.01 -31.23 25.56
C GLY A 507 -31.01 -32.32 25.24
N GLY A 508 -30.52 -33.47 24.80
CA GLY A 508 -31.26 -34.72 24.87
C GLY A 508 -31.43 -35.12 26.33
N LYS A 509 -32.68 -35.30 26.76
CA LYS A 509 -33.02 -36.19 27.88
C LYS A 509 -33.88 -37.31 27.32
N GLY A 510 -33.34 -38.52 27.41
CA GLY A 510 -34.13 -39.73 27.40
C GLY A 510 -34.87 -39.89 28.73
N THR A 511 -35.87 -40.78 28.66
CA THR A 511 -36.90 -41.19 29.63
C THR A 511 -37.99 -40.18 29.92
#